data_AF-A0A1H3ATU9-F1
#
_entry.id   AF-A0A1H3ATU9-F1
#
_cell.length_a   1.000
_cell.length_b   1.000
_cell.length_c   1.000
_cell.angle_alpha   90.00
_cell.angle_beta   90.00
_cell.angle_gamma   90.00
#
_symmetry.space_group_name_H-M   'P 1'
#
loop_
_entity.id
_entity.type
_entity.pdbx_description
1 polymer ?
#
loop_
_entity_poly.entity_id
_entity_poly.type
_entity_poly.pdbx_seq_one_letter_code
_entity_poly.pdbx_strand_id
1 'polypeptide(L)' 'MLKYAYQWQTSDQQLIMRWDNAEHWPDIATFPHHKHVAKNGAVTVFPSKGTELTWVLEEIAAIIA' A
#
# COMPACT_ATOMS: atom_id res chain seq x y z
N MET A 1 -16.49 -8.98 5.18
CA MET A 1 -15.90 -8.57 3.89
C MET A 1 -14.39 -8.74 4.03
N LEU A 2 -13.75 -9.61 3.23
CA LEU A 2 -12.30 -9.81 3.32
C LEU A 2 -11.61 -8.54 2.83
N LYS A 3 -10.88 -7.87 3.74
CA LYS A 3 -9.97 -6.77 3.40
C LYS A 3 -8.66 -7.41 2.99
N TYR A 4 -8.27 -7.27 1.73
CA TYR A 4 -7.01 -7.80 1.25
C TYR A 4 -5.97 -6.71 1.43
N ALA A 5 -4.91 -7.05 2.17
CA ALA A 5 -3.78 -6.16 2.33
C ALA A 5 -2.48 -6.91 2.14
N TYR A 6 -1.56 -6.26 1.43
CA TYR A 6 -0.15 -6.63 1.41
C TYR A 6 0.60 -5.61 2.24
N GLN A 7 1.56 -6.08 3.04
CA GLN A 7 2.38 -5.22 3.87
C GLN A 7 3.85 -5.50 3.59
N TRP A 8 4.58 -4.44 3.25
CA TRP A 8 6.03 -4.42 3.17
C TRP A 8 6.57 -3.68 4.39
N GLN A 9 7.45 -4.34 5.14
CA GLN A 9 7.99 -3.86 6.41
C GLN A 9 9.46 -4.21 6.56
N THR A 10 10.15 -3.51 7.45
CA THR A 10 11.53 -3.83 7.84
C THR A 10 11.60 -5.11 8.68
N SER A 11 12.81 -5.62 8.92
CA SER A 11 13.06 -6.73 9.86
C SER A 11 12.53 -6.45 11.27
N ASP A 12 12.53 -5.18 11.67
CA ASP A 12 12.05 -4.71 12.97
C ASP A 12 10.55 -4.37 12.97
N GLN A 13 9.81 -4.91 11.99
CA GLN A 13 8.37 -4.77 11.83
C GLN A 13 7.89 -3.32 11.63
N GLN A 14 8.78 -2.43 11.18
CA GLN A 14 8.40 -1.06 10.84
C GLN A 14 7.78 -1.02 9.45
N LEU A 15 6.60 -0.41 9.33
CA LEU A 15 5.92 -0.27 8.05
C LEU A 15 6.79 0.50 7.05
N ILE A 16 6.91 -0.01 5.83
CA ILE A 16 7.44 0.70 4.67
C ILE A 16 6.26 1.11 3.79
N MET A 17 5.44 0.13 3.40
CA MET A 17 4.26 0.34 2.57
C MET A 17 3.19 -0.72 2.84
N ARG A 18 1.91 -0.35 2.74
CA ARG A 18 0.78 -1.29 2.81
C ARG A 18 -0.23 -0.96 1.71
N TRP A 19 -0.62 -1.94 0.92
CA TRP A 19 -1.69 -1.83 -0.07
C TRP A 19 -2.97 -2.37 0.54
N ASP A 20 -4.09 -1.68 0.37
CA ASP A 20 -5.39 -2.00 1.00
C ASP A 20 -6.54 -1.71 0.02
N ASN A 21 -7.69 -2.32 0.26
CA ASN A 21 -8.95 -2.12 -0.47
C ASN A 21 -10.14 -1.81 0.45
N ALA A 22 -9.88 -1.43 1.71
CA ALA A 22 -10.92 -0.98 2.62
C ALA A 22 -11.52 0.36 2.19
N GLU A 23 -12.84 0.50 2.31
CA GLU A 23 -13.62 1.66 1.86
C GLU A 23 -13.51 2.88 2.81
N HIS A 24 -12.29 3.26 3.18
CA HIS A 24 -12.03 4.38 4.11
C HIS A 24 -11.78 5.73 3.41
N TRP A 25 -11.33 5.72 2.15
CA TRP A 25 -10.84 6.91 1.43
C TRP A 25 -11.60 7.16 0.12
N PRO A 26 -12.87 7.62 0.18
CA PRO A 26 -13.72 7.76 -1.00
C PRO A 26 -13.18 8.74 -2.05
N ASP A 27 -12.39 9.74 -1.62
CA ASP A 27 -11.87 10.78 -2.51
C ASP A 27 -10.57 10.36 -3.24
N ILE A 28 -10.04 9.17 -2.98
CA ILE A 28 -8.88 8.65 -3.72
C ILE A 28 -9.33 8.19 -5.11
N ALA A 29 -8.57 8.58 -6.12
CA ALA A 29 -8.87 8.29 -7.54
C ALA A 29 -9.05 6.80 -7.85
N THR A 30 -8.48 5.91 -7.04
CA THR A 30 -8.50 4.45 -7.23
C THR A 30 -9.41 3.73 -6.24
N PHE A 31 -10.35 4.43 -5.60
CA PHE A 31 -11.26 3.85 -4.60
C PHE A 31 -11.86 2.51 -5.07
N PRO A 32 -11.88 1.46 -4.23
CA PRO A 32 -11.48 1.46 -2.81
C PRO A 32 -9.98 1.21 -2.58
N HIS A 33 -9.21 1.00 -3.65
CA HIS A 33 -7.79 0.68 -3.58
C HIS A 33 -6.96 1.90 -3.21
N HIS A 34 -6.11 1.73 -2.22
CA HIS A 34 -5.17 2.75 -1.77
C HIS A 34 -3.92 2.07 -1.18
N LYS A 35 -2.87 2.85 -0.99
CA LYS A 35 -1.68 2.41 -0.27
C LYS A 35 -1.28 3.41 0.79
N HIS A 36 -0.83 2.90 1.92
CA HIS A 36 -0.19 3.64 2.99
C HIS A 36 1.32 3.59 2.77
N VAL A 37 1.97 4.74 2.77
CA VAL A 37 3.43 4.87 2.61
C VAL A 37 4.00 5.51 3.85
N ALA A 38 4.93 4.82 4.50
CA ALA A 38 5.64 5.32 5.66
C ALA A 38 6.95 6.00 5.23
N LYS A 39 7.13 7.26 5.62
CA LYS A 39 8.35 8.02 5.37
C LYS A 39 8.60 8.99 6.52
N ASN A 40 9.82 9.00 7.05
CA ASN A 40 10.24 9.90 8.13
C ASN A 40 9.29 9.87 9.36
N GLY A 41 8.79 8.69 9.72
CA GLY A 41 7.88 8.51 10.87
C GLY A 41 6.41 8.92 10.61
N ALA A 42 6.08 9.43 9.42
CA ALA A 42 4.71 9.74 9.02
C ALA A 42 4.16 8.69 8.04
N VAL A 43 2.86 8.39 8.15
CA VAL A 43 2.14 7.53 7.20
C VAL A 43 1.20 8.39 6.36
N THR A 44 1.34 8.30 5.04
CA THR A 44 0.53 9.05 4.07
C THR A 44 -0.20 8.09 3.14
N VAL A 45 -1.38 8.49 2.65
CA VAL A 45 -2.23 7.63 1.81
C VAL A 45 -2.17 8.10 0.37
N PHE A 46 -1.98 7.17 -0.55
CA PHE A 46 -1.91 7.42 -1.99
C PHE A 46 -2.81 6.47 -2.77
N PRO A 47 -3.18 6.85 -4.01
CA PRO A 47 -3.78 5.91 -4.96
C PRO A 47 -2.90 4.67 -5.17
N SER A 48 -3.55 3.54 -5.44
CA SER A 48 -2.90 2.26 -5.75
C SER A 48 -3.47 1.68 -7.03
N LYS A 49 -2.65 1.01 -7.83
CA LYS A 49 -3.12 0.27 -9.02
C LYS A 49 -4.06 -0.88 -8.68
N GLY A 50 -4.10 -1.32 -7.43
CA GLY A 50 -4.96 -2.39 -6.94
C GLY A 50 -4.24 -3.21 -5.87
N THR A 51 -4.75 -4.42 -5.63
CA THR A 51 -4.17 -5.41 -4.69
C THR A 51 -3.76 -6.70 -5.41
N GLU A 52 -3.54 -6.69 -6.72
CA GLU A 52 -2.96 -7.86 -7.40
C GLU A 52 -1.49 -8.02 -6.96
N LEU A 53 -1.11 -9.23 -6.55
CA LEU A 53 0.23 -9.50 -6.03
C LEU A 53 1.33 -9.14 -7.04
N THR A 54 1.09 -9.35 -8.33
CA THR A 54 2.05 -8.99 -9.39
C THR A 54 2.32 -7.48 -9.42
N TRP A 55 1.30 -6.64 -9.32
CA TRP A 55 1.46 -5.19 -9.27
C TRP A 55 2.19 -4.73 -8.00
N VAL A 56 1.90 -5.37 -6.86
CA VAL A 56 2.61 -5.10 -5.60
C VAL A 56 4.10 -5.41 -5.75
N LEU A 57 4.44 -6.57 -6.31
CA LEU A 57 5.84 -6.97 -6.52
C LEU A 57 6.56 -6.08 -7.54
N GLU A 58 5.90 -5.69 -8.63
CA GLU A 58 6.44 -4.75 -9.61
C GLU A 58 6.75 -3.38 -8.97
N GLU A 59 5.86 -2.89 -8.12
CA GLU A 59 6.05 -1.62 -7.42
C GLU A 59 7.19 -1.69 -6.40
N ILE A 60 7.27 -2.78 -5.63
CA ILE A 60 8.41 -3.01 -4.71
C ILE A 60 9.71 -3.05 -5.49
N ALA A 61 9.76 -3.81 -6.60
CA ALA A 61 10.94 -3.91 -7.44
C ALA A 61 11.38 -2.54 -7.99
N ALA A 62 10.45 -1.69 -8.40
CA ALA A 62 10.74 -0.34 -8.89
C ALA A 62 11.27 0.62 -7.80
N ILE A 63 11.04 0.33 -6.51
CA ILE A 63 11.52 1.13 -5.38
C ILE A 63 12.93 0.69 -4.95
N ILE A 64 13.23 -0.61 -5.04
CA ILE A 64 14.50 -1.18 -4.56
C ILE A 64 15.56 -1.35 -5.66
N ALA A 65 15.17 -1.24 -6.94
CA ALA A 65 16.09 -1.21 -8.08
C ALA A 65 16.84 0.12 -8.16
#